data_AF-A0A9N9FS40-F1
#
_entry.id   AF-A0A9N9FS40-F1
#
_cell.length_a   1.000
_cell.length_b   1.000
_cell.length_c   1.000
_cell.angle_alpha   90.00
_cell.angle_beta   90.00
_cell.angle_gamma   90.00
#
_symmetry.space_group_name_H-M   'P 1'
#
loop_
_entity.id
_entity.type
_entity.pdbx_description
1 polymer ?
#
loop_
_entity_poly.entity_id
_entity_poly.type
_entity_poly.pdbx_seq_one_letter_code
_entity_poly.pdbx_strand_id
1 'polypeptide(L)'
;ELVPLIQEQHFIGCELHLNVLIRDSGDIHRYFHLKSTKIPFQPVEDVTEFVETLLILRNILVVNMSLLFHAQVRRSRRHMENSSTVFSDPE
;
A
#
# COMPACT_ATOMS: atom_id res chain seq x y z
N GLU A 1 -22.80 -37.01 28.96
CA GLU A 1 -21.89 -36.76 27.82
C GLU A 1 -21.79 -35.26 27.60
N LEU A 2 -20.57 -34.76 27.43
CA LEU A 2 -20.26 -33.34 27.23
C LEU A 2 -20.62 -32.95 25.79
N VAL A 3 -21.70 -32.19 25.61
CA VAL A 3 -21.92 -31.43 24.38
C VAL A 3 -20.93 -30.26 24.39
N PRO A 4 -20.06 -30.08 23.38
CA PRO A 4 -19.20 -28.91 23.38
C PRO A 4 -20.08 -27.68 23.17
N LEU A 5 -20.10 -26.78 24.16
CA LEU A 5 -20.53 -25.40 23.95
C LEU A 5 -19.61 -24.81 22.90
N ILE A 6 -20.03 -24.88 21.64
CA ILE A 6 -19.56 -23.94 20.62
C ILE A 6 -20.12 -22.60 21.08
N GLN A 7 -19.34 -21.88 21.88
CA GLN A 7 -19.57 -20.46 22.08
C GLN A 7 -19.60 -19.85 20.69
N GLU A 8 -20.77 -19.38 20.26
CA GLU A 8 -20.88 -18.52 19.08
C GLU A 8 -20.03 -17.27 19.36
N GLN A 9 -18.78 -17.34 18.95
CA GLN A 9 -17.85 -16.23 19.07
C GLN A 9 -18.28 -15.22 18.01
N HIS A 10 -19.02 -14.20 18.44
CA HIS A 10 -19.52 -13.13 17.58
C HIS A 10 -18.31 -12.33 17.07
N PHE A 11 -17.74 -12.75 15.95
CA PHE A 11 -16.71 -12.00 15.24
C PHE A 11 -17.34 -10.72 14.70
N ILE A 12 -17.09 -9.59 15.36
CA ILE A 12 -17.39 -8.29 14.78
C ILE A 12 -16.26 -8.01 13.79
N GLY A 13 -16.51 -8.24 12.52
CA GLY A 13 -15.52 -7.96 11.47
C GLY A 13 -15.28 -6.46 11.32
N CYS A 14 -14.06 -6.00 11.55
CA CYS A 14 -13.64 -4.65 11.18
C CYS A 14 -13.12 -4.67 9.74
N GLU A 15 -13.52 -3.69 8.93
CA GLU A 15 -13.05 -3.58 7.55
C GLU A 15 -11.79 -2.69 7.50
N LEU A 16 -10.67 -3.27 7.07
CA LEU A 16 -9.44 -2.53 6.84
C LEU A 16 -9.39 -2.09 5.37
N HIS A 17 -9.21 -0.78 5.16
CA HIS A 17 -9.08 -0.20 3.82
C HIS A 17 -7.63 0.23 3.55
N LEU A 18 -7.01 -0.37 2.54
CA LEU A 18 -5.74 0.08 1.98
C LEU A 18 -6.02 1.13 0.89
N ASN A 19 -5.49 2.33 1.11
CA ASN A 19 -5.60 3.45 0.17
C ASN A 19 -4.22 4.05 -0.09
N VAL A 20 -4.02 4.61 -1.28
CA VAL A 20 -2.79 5.28 -1.70
C VAL A 20 -3.09 6.69 -2.18
N LEU A 21 -2.24 7.64 -1.80
CA LEU A 21 -2.29 9.01 -2.29
C LEU A 21 -1.17 9.17 -3.32
N ILE A 22 -1.52 9.36 -4.58
CA ILE A 22 -0.58 9.49 -5.70
C ILE A 22 -0.71 10.89 -6.29
N ARG A 23 0.42 11.54 -6.55
CA ARG A 23 0.47 12.80 -7.28
C ARG A 23 0.50 12.51 -8.77
N ASP A 24 -0.46 13.06 -9.52
CA ASP A 24 -0.55 12.86 -10.96
C ASP A 24 0.41 13.79 -11.75
N SER A 25 0.39 13.68 -13.07
CA SER A 25 1.20 14.52 -13.97
C SER A 25 0.82 16.01 -13.96
N GLY A 26 -0.33 16.36 -13.38
CA GLY A 26 -0.79 17.74 -13.19
C GLY A 26 -0.50 18.31 -11.80
N ASP A 27 0.32 17.62 -10.99
CA ASP A 27 0.64 17.98 -9.60
C ASP A 27 -0.56 17.88 -8.63
N ILE A 28 -1.63 17.20 -9.05
CA ILE A 28 -2.83 17.02 -8.24
C ILE A 28 -2.69 15.72 -7.43
N HIS A 29 -2.87 15.83 -6.11
CA HIS A 29 -2.92 14.68 -5.23
C HIS A 29 -4.26 13.95 -5.39
N ARG A 30 -4.20 12.70 -5.85
CA ARG A 30 -5.35 11.82 -6.04
C ARG A 30 -5.33 10.67 -5.06
N TYR A 31 -6.45 10.47 -4.39
CA TYR A 31 -6.65 9.38 -3.44
C TYR A 31 -7.27 8.18 -4.14
N PHE A 32 -6.61 7.03 -4.09
CA PHE A 32 -7.05 5.78 -4.70
C PHE A 32 -7.26 4.72 -3.64
N HIS A 33 -8.42 4.06 -3.71
CA HIS A 33 -8.66 2.85 -2.96
C HIS A 33 -8.02 1.66 -3.67
N LEU A 34 -7.22 0.86 -2.96
CA LEU A 34 -6.56 -0.32 -3.52
C LEU A 34 -7.28 -1.61 -3.14
N LYS A 35 -7.61 -1.76 -1.85
CA LYS A 35 -8.23 -2.99 -1.33
C LYS A 35 -8.93 -2.76 0.00
N SER A 36 -10.07 -3.42 0.16
CA SER A 36 -10.67 -3.65 1.47
C SER A 36 -10.50 -5.11 1.87
N THR A 37 -10.33 -5.36 3.16
CA THR A 37 -10.38 -6.72 3.70
C THR A 37 -11.08 -6.72 5.05
N LYS A 38 -11.97 -7.69 5.25
CA LYS A 38 -12.54 -7.95 6.57
C LYS A 38 -11.49 -8.62 7.42
N ILE A 39 -11.11 -7.97 8.50
CA ILE A 39 -10.26 -8.59 9.50
C ILE A 39 -11.18 -9.25 10.52
N PRO A 40 -11.08 -10.58 10.68
CA PRO A 40 -11.76 -11.23 11.78
C PRO A 40 -11.13 -10.68 13.07
N PHE A 41 -11.89 -9.86 13.80
CA PHE A 41 -11.50 -9.36 15.12
C PHE A 41 -12.33 -10.03 16.22
N GLN A 42 -11.67 -10.66 17.19
CA GLN A 42 -12.30 -11.03 18.45
C GLN A 42 -12.19 -9.84 19.39
N PRO A 43 -13.26 -9.43 20.09
CA PRO A 43 -13.20 -8.40 21.10
C PRO A 43 -12.41 -8.92 22.31
N VAL A 44 -11.09 -8.93 22.18
CA VAL A 44 -10.17 -9.02 23.31
C VAL A 44 -9.96 -7.58 23.79
N GLU A 45 -9.91 -7.40 25.11
CA GLU A 45 -9.94 -6.08 25.76
C GLU A 45 -8.81 -5.12 25.33
N ASP A 46 -7.79 -5.62 24.62
CA ASP A 46 -6.69 -4.81 24.10
C ASP A 46 -6.51 -4.98 22.58
N VAL A 47 -7.27 -4.19 21.81
CA VAL A 47 -7.19 -4.12 20.33
C VAL A 47 -5.99 -3.28 19.88
N THR A 48 -5.35 -2.58 20.83
CA THR A 48 -4.42 -1.48 20.58
C THR A 48 -3.16 -1.97 19.88
N GLU A 49 -2.55 -3.05 20.39
CA GLU A 49 -1.33 -3.63 19.80
C GLU A 49 -1.56 -4.15 18.36
N PHE A 50 -2.74 -4.70 18.10
CA PHE A 50 -3.11 -5.15 16.77
C PHE A 50 -3.28 -3.97 15.79
N VAL A 51 -3.97 -2.92 16.21
CA VAL A 51 -4.14 -1.69 15.42
C VAL A 51 -2.79 -1.02 15.18
N GLU A 52 -1.95 -0.90 16.21
CA GLU A 52 -0.59 -0.35 16.10
C GLU A 52 0.25 -1.14 15.09
N THR A 53 0.19 -2.47 15.15
CA THR A 53 0.89 -3.36 14.20
C THR A 53 0.42 -3.11 12.77
N LEU A 54 -0.90 -2.98 12.54
CA LEU A 54 -1.44 -2.66 11.22
C LEU A 54 -1.00 -1.27 10.72
N LEU A 55 -0.94 -0.28 11.59
CA LEU A 55 -0.47 1.07 11.27
C LEU A 55 1.02 1.06 10.90
N ILE A 56 1.85 0.29 11.63
CA ILE A 56 3.28 0.10 11.32
C ILE A 56 3.44 -0.56 9.95
N LEU A 57 2.72 -1.66 9.69
CA LEU A 57 2.75 -2.36 8.40
C LEU A 57 2.34 -1.44 7.25
N ARG A 58 1.30 -0.63 7.44
CA ARG A 58 0.86 0.37 6.46
C ARG A 58 1.95 1.39 6.17
N ASN A 59 2.66 1.88 7.18
CA ASN A 59 3.76 2.84 6.97
C ASN A 59 4.94 2.22 6.22
N ILE A 60 5.32 0.98 6.54
CA ILE A 60 6.39 0.26 5.82
C ILE A 60 6.03 0.09 4.34
N LEU A 61 4.80 -0.33 4.04
CA LEU A 61 4.35 -0.50 2.66
C LEU A 61 4.35 0.80 1.88
N VAL A 62 3.85 1.89 2.47
CA VAL A 62 3.85 3.22 1.81
C VAL A 62 5.28 3.68 1.52
N VAL A 63 6.19 3.60 2.48
CA VAL A 63 7.60 4.00 2.29
C VAL A 63 8.27 3.15 1.22
N ASN A 64 8.09 1.83 1.26
CA ASN A 64 8.68 0.93 0.27
C ASN A 64 8.16 1.20 -1.14
N MET A 65 6.85 1.45 -1.28
CA MET A 65 6.24 1.81 -2.57
C MET A 65 6.78 3.14 -3.09
N SER A 66 6.92 4.16 -2.23
CA SER A 66 7.54 5.43 -2.62
C SER A 66 8.99 5.27 -3.06
N LEU A 67 9.79 4.48 -2.34
CA LEU A 67 11.18 4.20 -2.71
C LEU A 67 11.28 3.48 -4.07
N LEU A 68 10.44 2.47 -4.31
CA LEU A 68 10.39 1.78 -5.60
C LEU A 68 10.00 2.73 -6.74
N PHE A 69 8.99 3.56 -6.54
CA PHE A 69 8.55 4.54 -7.54
C PHE A 69 9.68 5.52 -7.90
N HIS A 70 10.33 6.13 -6.90
CA HIS A 70 11.42 7.08 -7.15
C HIS A 70 12.68 6.42 -7.72
N ALA A 71 12.96 5.15 -7.37
CA ALA A 71 14.05 4.39 -7.98
C ALA A 71 13.83 4.16 -9.48
N GLN A 72 12.59 3.84 -9.88
CA GLN A 72 12.21 3.70 -11.28
C GLN A 72 12.32 5.01 -12.06
N VAL A 73 11.82 6.12 -11.50
CA VAL A 73 11.94 7.46 -12.12
C VAL A 73 13.40 7.84 -12.36
N ARG A 74 14.29 7.60 -11.38
CA ARG A 74 15.73 7.85 -11.53
C ARG A 74 16.40 6.97 -12.58
N ARG A 75 15.90 5.75 -12.81
CA ARG A 75 16.43 4.84 -13.84
C ARG A 75 15.95 5.24 -15.24
N SER A 76 14.70 5.66 -15.37
CA SER A 76 14.13 6.19 -16.62
C SER A 76 14.85 7.46 -17.07
N ARG A 77 15.11 8.40 -16.16
CA ARG A 77 15.84 9.64 -16.49
C ARG A 77 17.28 9.38 -16.98
N ARG A 78 17.99 8.47 -16.31
CA ARG A 78 19.30 7.95 -16.73
C ARG A 78 19.25 7.07 -17.99
N HIS A 79 18.10 6.86 -18.62
CA HIS A 79 18.02 6.21 -19.93
C HIS A 79 17.78 7.27 -21.02
N MET A 80 17.02 8.32 -20.73
CA MET A 80 16.81 9.47 -21.62
C MET A 80 18.08 10.28 -21.86
N GLU A 81 18.89 10.52 -20.82
CA GLU A 81 20.11 11.34 -20.91
C GLU A 81 21.22 10.68 -21.78
N ASN A 82 21.05 9.41 -22.15
CA ASN A 82 22.06 8.61 -22.87
C ASN A 82 21.68 8.43 -24.35
N SER A 83 20.45 8.77 -24.73
CA SER A 83 19.96 8.71 -26.11
C SER A 83 20.15 10.06 -26.80
N SER A 84 21.41 10.45 -27.04
CA SER A 84 21.73 11.41 -28.09
C SER A 84 22.19 10.64 -29.33
N THR A 85 21.25 10.19 -30.16
CA THR A 85 21.61 9.83 -31.54
C THR A 85 21.84 11.14 -32.29
N VAL A 86 23.12 11.50 -32.42
CA VAL A 86 23.62 12.52 -33.34
C VAL A 86 23.04 12.21 -34.73
N PHE A 87 22.21 13.11 -35.25
CA PHE A 87 21.90 13.11 -36.68
C PHE A 87 23.13 13.64 -37.40
N SER A 88 23.81 12.77 -38.14
CA SER A 88 24.74 13.18 -39.18
C SER A 88 23.94 13.32 -40.47
N ASP A 89 23.74 14.55 -40.94
CA ASP A 89 23.26 14.79 -42.31
C ASP A 89 24.33 14.30 -43.31
N PRO A 90 23.96 13.56 -44.37
CA PRO A 90 24.87 13.30 -45.47
C PRO A 90 24.89 14.51 -46.42
N GLU A 91 26.08 15.07 -46.66
CA GLU A 91 26.36 15.94 -47.82
C GLU A 91 26.15 15.19 -49.15
#